data_AF-A0A383AGG6-F1
#
_entry.id   AF-A0A383AGG6-F1
#
_cell.length_a   1.000
_cell.length_b   1.000
_cell.length_c   1.000
_cell.angle_alpha   90.00
_cell.angle_beta   90.00
_cell.angle_gamma   90.00
#
_symmetry.space_group_name_H-M   'P 1'
#
loop_
_entity.id
_entity.type
_entity.pdbx_description
1 polymer ?
#
loop_
_entity_poly.entity_id
_entity_poly.type
_entity_poly.pdbx_seq_one_letter_code
_entity_poly.pdbx_strand_id
1 'polypeptide(L)' 'MKVLITGSNGLLGQKLLHKLRVDSSTELIATSKGENRVSEKNGYIYIALDITNKDKIFDLFVV' A
#
# COMPACT_ATOMS: atom_id res chain seq x y z
N MET A 1 0.33 -13.78 -5.29
CA MET A 1 -0.89 -12.93 -5.39
C MET A 1 -0.48 -11.47 -5.24
N LYS A 2 -1.02 -10.55 -6.04
CA LYS A 2 -0.70 -9.12 -5.94
C LYS A 2 -1.82 -8.40 -5.18
N VAL A 3 -1.46 -7.66 -4.13
CA VAL A 3 -2.41 -7.00 -3.23
C VAL A 3 -2.12 -5.51 -3.15
N LEU A 4 -3.15 -4.70 -3.35
CA LEU A 4 -3.13 -3.26 -3.13
C LEU A 4 -3.89 -2.92 -1.84
N ILE A 5 -3.19 -2.35 -0.84
CA ILE A 5 -3.79 -1.81 0.37
C ILE A 5 -3.92 -0.30 0.23
N THR A 6 -5.16 0.19 0.21
CA THR A 6 -5.48 1.62 0.28
C THR A 6 -5.64 2.07 1.74
N GLY A 7 -5.27 3.30 2.07
CA GLY A 7 -5.36 3.79 3.44
C GLY A 7 -4.39 3.08 4.39
N SER A 8 -3.21 2.69 3.90
CA SER A 8 -2.21 1.91 4.63
C SER A 8 -1.69 2.59 5.91
N ASN A 9 -1.72 3.92 5.99
CA ASN A 9 -1.42 4.68 7.20
C ASN A 9 -2.53 4.59 8.27
N GLY A 10 -3.73 4.13 7.94
CA GLY A 10 -4.85 3.98 8.88
C GLY A 10 -4.75 2.73 9.76
N LEU A 11 -5.54 2.67 10.83
CA LEU A 11 -5.45 1.59 11.84
C LEU A 11 -5.55 0.18 11.23
N LEU A 12 -6.54 -0.05 10.36
CA LEU A 12 -6.73 -1.34 9.71
C LEU A 12 -5.66 -1.60 8.64
N GLY A 13 -5.34 -0.59 7.84
CA GLY A 13 -4.33 -0.68 6.78
C GLY A 13 -2.97 -1.14 7.32
N GLN A 14 -2.54 -0.58 8.45
CA GLN A 14 -1.29 -0.97 9.10
C GLN A 14 -1.32 -2.43 9.58
N LYS A 15 -2.43 -2.88 10.20
CA LYS A 15 -2.57 -4.26 10.66
C LYS A 15 -2.50 -5.26 9.50
N LEU A 16 -3.18 -4.97 8.39
CA LEU A 16 -3.14 -5.81 7.19
C LEU A 16 -1.75 -5.82 6.57
N LEU A 17 -1.12 -4.65 6.46
CA LEU A 17 0.24 -4.51 5.93
C LEU A 17 1.24 -5.33 6.74
N HIS A 18 1.24 -5.23 8.07
CA HIS A 18 2.15 -5.99 8.92
C HIS A 18 1.96 -7.51 8.79
N LYS A 19 0.73 -7.97 8.58
CA LYS A 19 0.42 -9.39 8.38
C LYS A 19 0.88 -9.88 7.00
N LEU A 20 0.65 -9.09 5.95
CA LEU A 20 0.88 -9.52 4.57
C LEU A 20 2.31 -9.32 4.08
N ARG A 21 3.05 -8.32 4.61
CA ARG A 21 4.42 -8.01 4.16
C ARG A 21 5.44 -9.15 4.36
N VAL A 22 5.13 -10.09 5.25
CA VAL A 22 6.01 -11.22 5.59
C VAL A 22 5.64 -12.49 4.83
N ASP A 23 4.56 -12.47 4.06
CA ASP A 23 4.12 -13.58 3.24
C ASP A 23 4.81 -13.50 1.87
N SER A 24 5.76 -14.41 1.62
CA SER A 24 6.53 -14.47 0.38
C SER A 24 5.68 -14.81 -0.86
N SER A 25 4.45 -15.29 -0.68
CA SER A 25 3.51 -15.52 -1.77
C SER A 25 2.74 -14.26 -2.18
N THR A 26 2.90 -13.17 -1.43
CA THR A 26 2.18 -11.90 -1.62
C THR A 26 3.12 -10.79 -2.11
N GLU A 27 2.83 -10.23 -3.27
CA GLU A 27 3.41 -8.96 -3.71
C GLU A 27 2.52 -7.83 -3.18
N LEU A 28 3.05 -7.06 -2.22
CA LEU A 28 2.27 -6.08 -1.49
C LEU A 28 2.60 -4.64 -1.94
N ILE A 29 1.57 -3.93 -2.37
CA ILE A 29 1.61 -2.48 -2.62
C ILE A 29 0.71 -1.79 -1.59
N ALA A 30 1.25 -0.79 -0.89
CA ALA A 30 0.56 -0.03 0.13
C ALA A 30 0.48 1.44 -0.26
N THR A 31 -0.70 2.06 -0.12
CA THR A 31 -0.92 3.46 -0.50
C THR A 31 -1.74 4.21 0.53
N SER A 32 -1.44 5.50 0.66
CA SER A 32 -2.26 6.44 1.44
C SER A 32 -1.91 7.88 1.07
N LYS A 33 -2.69 8.83 1.59
CA LYS A 33 -2.41 10.25 1.43
C LYS A 33 -1.17 10.67 2.23
N GLY A 34 -0.18 11.21 1.53
CA GLY A 34 1.07 11.74 2.09
C GLY A 34 2.18 10.69 2.19
N GLU A 35 3.15 10.94 3.07
CA GLU A 35 4.29 10.06 3.30
C GLU A 35 3.91 8.76 4.04
N ASN A 36 4.76 7.75 3.92
CA ASN A 36 4.58 6.48 4.61
C ASN A 36 4.85 6.62 6.11
N ARG A 37 3.84 6.42 6.95
CA ARG A 37 3.92 6.54 8.42
C ARG A 37 4.12 5.21 9.14
N VAL A 38 4.14 4.09 8.41
CA VAL A 38 4.40 2.76 9.00
C VAL A 38 5.87 2.63 9.34
N SER A 39 6.23 2.27 10.58
CA SER A 39 7.64 2.23 11.01
C SER A 39 8.49 1.23 10.21
N GLU A 40 7.93 0.05 9.95
CA GLU A 40 8.57 -1.01 9.16
C GLU A 40 8.36 -0.76 7.67
N LYS A 41 9.45 -0.81 6.89
CA LYS A 41 9.48 -0.47 5.46
C LYS A 41 9.82 -1.66 4.56
N ASN A 42 10.11 -2.82 5.14
CA ASN A 42 10.48 -4.03 4.39
C ASN A 42 9.26 -4.89 4.04
N GLY A 43 9.31 -5.53 2.86
CA GLY A 43 8.33 -6.52 2.42
C GLY A 43 7.09 -5.94 1.72
N TYR A 44 7.14 -4.66 1.30
CA TYR A 44 6.10 -4.03 0.49
C TYR A 44 6.63 -2.81 -0.26
N ILE A 45 5.93 -2.39 -1.31
CA ILE A 45 6.15 -1.12 -2.00
C ILE A 45 5.18 -0.09 -1.45
N TYR A 46 5.65 1.12 -1.17
CA TYR A 46 4.78 2.22 -0.77
C TYR A 46 4.64 3.25 -1.88
N ILE A 47 3.40 3.68 -2.15
CA ILE A 47 3.10 4.74 -3.10
C ILE A 47 2.18 5.77 -2.44
N ALA A 48 2.63 7.02 -2.39
CA ALA A 48 1.80 8.14 -1.93
C ALA A 48 0.68 8.40 -2.95
N LEU A 49 -0.57 8.18 -2.55
CA LEU A 49 -1.73 8.28 -3.43
C LEU A 49 -2.92 8.90 -2.68
N ASP A 50 -3.50 9.94 -3.27
CA ASP A 50 -4.84 10.38 -2.91
C ASP A 50 -5.84 9.60 -3.75
N ILE A 51 -6.64 8.72 -3.13
CA ILE A 51 -7.57 7.83 -3.81
C ILE A 51 -8.78 8.57 -4.43
N THR A 52 -8.91 9.87 -4.14
CA THR A 52 -9.92 10.71 -4.82
C THR A 52 -9.46 11.17 -6.20
N ASN A 53 -8.16 11.06 -6.51
CA ASN A 53 -7.61 11.41 -7.81
C ASN A 53 -7.68 10.20 -8.76
N LYS A 54 -8.70 10.20 -9.62
CA LYS A 54 -8.97 9.13 -10.58
C LYS A 54 -7.78 8.86 -11.51
N ASP A 55 -7.18 9.89 -12.08
CA ASP A 55 -6.10 9.73 -13.07
C ASP A 55 -4.88 9.05 -12.44
N LYS A 56 -4.49 9.48 -11.22
CA LYS A 56 -3.40 8.85 -10.48
C LYS A 56 -3.67 7.40 -10.08
N ILE A 57 -4.93 7.01 -9.92
CA ILE A 57 -5.28 5.60 -9.67
C ILE A 57 -5.02 4.78 -10.93
N PHE A 58 -5.38 5.28 -12.12
CA PHE A 58 -5.14 4.57 -13.37
C PHE A 58 -3.66 4.36 -13.63
N ASP A 59 -2.81 5.35 -13.33
CA ASP A 59 -1.35 5.22 -13.45
C ASP A 59 -0.78 4.02 -12.66
N LEU A 60 -1.43 3.62 -11.57
CA LEU A 60 -0.99 2.48 -10.74
C LEU A 60 -1.24 1.12 -11.41
N PHE A 61 -2.24 1.02 -12.28
CA PHE A 61 -2.66 -0.23 -12.91
C PHE A 61 -2.02 -0.46 -14.29
N VAL A 62 -1.32 0.54 -14.82
CA VAL A 62 -0.59 0.45 -16.10
C VAL A 62 0.84 -0.09 -15.89
N VAL A 63 1.22 -0.37 -14.64
CA VAL A 63 2.50 -0.99 -14.23
C VAL A 63 2.34 -2.48 -13.96
#